data_AF-A0A521X641-F1
#
_entry.id   AF-A0A521X641-F1
#
_cell.length_a   1.000
_cell.length_b   1.000
_cell.length_c   1.000
_cell.angle_alpha   90.00
_cell.angle_beta   90.00
_cell.angle_gamma   90.00
#
_symmetry.space_group_name_H-M   'P 1'
#
loop_
_entity.id
_entity.type
_entity.pdbx_description
1 polymer ?
#
loop_
_entity_poly.entity_id
_entity_poly.type
_entity_poly.pdbx_seq_one_letter_code
_entity_poly.pdbx_strand_id
1 'polypeptide(L)'
;MLNNIPILEFSFSEDEPIKKVRINDHKIKYFGSGNYQLTKKDISYIVYGACFLGSGGGGPIGLALLFMDKMINDADVMYYVNPDNLEVDKNIAFVAGLGSPDKIFEGFGQTVSLNAFLEMDNYLAQSGQEPLGYLIPVEIGAMNTLIPFIISARKGIAVINGDPCGRAAPEMSMNLFNINKLPLNPVILTSDTDESGHYEKIIVYVEDADDAENQARQFARAHNSTAGMACYPMQGFDLNCSNLSNKNGDKFIQWTVGLAWNLGRNIVESENYNKFLAFLNGFPLTSYTLFEGIITDKEERKISGFDAGKVTVSNEDETLFIYYKNESLLAWNATRKCYVAMGPDSINFLTQKDAQPFSNADINSNPEKNPKHIPLGTEVGVIGLGAYEKLQNAVLVNLFLSNIQETLAAFPEDHVPFPDSYIPLPDLMSHYLKNKKYFAKNKSA
;
A
#
# COMPACT_ATOMS: atom_id res chain seq x y z
N MET A 1 65.35 -11.33 40.18
CA MET A 1 64.87 -12.36 39.24
C MET A 1 63.41 -12.03 38.96
N LEU A 2 63.10 -11.36 37.85
CA LEU A 2 62.55 -11.98 36.61
C LEU A 2 61.33 -12.85 36.96
N ASN A 3 60.09 -12.47 36.64
CA ASN A 3 59.63 -12.23 35.28
C ASN A 3 58.60 -11.08 35.12
N ASN A 4 58.86 -10.27 34.10
CA ASN A 4 57.99 -9.28 33.46
C ASN A 4 57.09 -9.94 32.41
N ILE A 5 55.82 -9.54 32.32
CA ILE A 5 55.13 -9.24 31.04
C ILE A 5 54.18 -8.04 31.29
N PRO A 6 54.24 -6.95 30.52
CA PRO A 6 53.38 -5.78 30.70
C PRO A 6 52.01 -5.95 30.03
N ILE A 7 50.98 -5.45 30.70
CA ILE A 7 49.62 -5.26 30.18
C ILE A 7 49.66 -4.11 29.18
N LEU A 8 49.31 -4.39 27.92
CA LEU A 8 49.05 -3.38 26.90
C LEU A 8 47.64 -2.82 27.11
N GLU A 9 47.56 -1.56 27.51
CA GLU A 9 46.35 -0.75 27.42
C GLU A 9 46.01 -0.54 25.94
N PHE A 10 44.88 -1.08 25.49
CA PHE A 10 44.31 -0.73 24.20
C PHE A 10 43.41 0.50 24.38
N SER A 11 43.88 1.62 23.85
CA SER A 11 43.08 2.83 23.62
C SER A 11 41.95 2.52 22.64
N PHE A 12 40.71 2.75 23.07
CA PHE A 12 39.55 2.73 22.18
C PHE A 12 39.68 3.87 21.17
N SER A 13 39.79 3.55 19.88
CA SER A 13 39.51 4.53 18.83
C SER A 13 37.99 4.66 18.71
N GLU A 14 37.47 5.80 19.16
CA GLU A 14 36.22 6.35 18.63
C GLU A 14 36.40 6.65 17.13
N ASP A 15 35.32 6.57 16.37
CA ASP A 15 35.17 6.85 14.93
C ASP A 15 35.48 5.73 13.91
N GLU A 16 34.59 4.72 13.86
CA GLU A 16 34.02 4.28 12.57
C GLU A 16 32.54 3.91 12.77
N PRO A 17 31.58 4.51 12.05
CA PRO A 17 30.21 4.06 12.12
C PRO A 17 30.10 2.69 11.46
N ILE A 18 29.70 1.69 12.25
CA ILE A 18 29.23 0.39 11.77
C ILE A 18 28.20 0.67 10.67
N LYS A 19 28.54 0.40 9.41
CA LYS A 19 27.59 0.44 8.30
C LYS A 19 26.45 -0.54 8.62
N LYS A 20 25.34 -0.04 9.16
CA LYS A 20 24.06 -0.75 9.16
C LYS A 20 23.72 -1.02 7.70
N VAL A 21 23.85 -2.28 7.30
CA VAL A 21 23.30 -2.78 6.04
C VAL A 21 21.79 -2.56 6.13
N ARG A 22 21.21 -1.78 5.20
CA ARG A 22 19.76 -1.53 5.11
C ARG A 22 19.05 -2.86 4.89
N ILE A 23 18.29 -3.34 5.88
CA ILE A 23 17.80 -4.72 5.88
C ILE A 23 16.61 -4.94 4.94
N ASN A 24 15.94 -3.93 4.36
CA ASN A 24 14.68 -4.15 3.59
C ASN A 24 14.62 -3.56 2.15
N ASP A 25 15.69 -2.97 1.59
CA ASP A 25 15.71 -2.48 0.18
C ASP A 25 16.07 -3.61 -0.82
N HIS A 26 15.33 -4.71 -0.79
CA HIS A 26 15.70 -5.90 -1.56
C HIS A 26 15.34 -5.78 -3.05
N LYS A 27 16.37 -5.89 -3.91
CA LYS A 27 16.22 -6.05 -5.37
C LYS A 27 15.68 -7.46 -5.67
N ILE A 28 14.37 -7.65 -5.55
CA ILE A 28 13.72 -8.97 -5.64
C ILE A 28 13.56 -9.45 -7.08
N LYS A 29 13.69 -8.53 -8.05
CA LYS A 29 13.91 -8.87 -9.45
C LYS A 29 14.73 -7.77 -10.13
N TYR A 30 15.90 -8.14 -10.64
CA TYR A 30 16.65 -7.33 -11.59
C TYR A 30 16.12 -7.67 -12.97
N PHE A 31 15.15 -6.88 -13.44
CA PHE A 31 14.68 -7.03 -14.82
C PHE A 31 15.78 -6.62 -15.83
N GLY A 32 16.81 -5.87 -15.40
CA GLY A 32 17.97 -5.40 -16.17
C GLY A 32 18.06 -3.85 -16.19
N SER A 33 18.86 -3.27 -17.09
CA SER A 33 18.92 -1.82 -17.37
C SER A 33 17.96 -1.41 -18.50
N GLY A 34 16.84 -0.73 -18.21
CA GLY A 34 15.95 -0.15 -19.25
C GLY A 34 14.44 -0.12 -18.94
N ASN A 35 13.64 0.33 -19.92
CA ASN A 35 12.17 0.29 -19.95
C ASN A 35 11.69 -1.13 -20.26
N TYR A 36 11.25 -1.88 -19.25
CA TYR A 36 10.77 -3.25 -19.43
C TYR A 36 9.36 -3.29 -19.95
N GLN A 37 9.13 -4.16 -20.94
CA GLN A 37 7.80 -4.45 -21.45
C GLN A 37 7.10 -5.46 -20.55
N LEU A 38 5.90 -5.12 -20.11
CA LEU A 38 5.01 -5.95 -19.31
C LEU A 38 3.78 -6.29 -20.15
N THR A 39 3.38 -7.56 -20.12
CA THR A 39 2.15 -8.03 -20.73
C THR A 39 0.96 -7.81 -19.80
N LYS A 40 -0.27 -7.94 -20.32
CA LYS A 40 -1.47 -7.97 -19.47
C LYS A 40 -1.39 -9.03 -18.37
N LYS A 41 -0.78 -10.20 -18.66
CA LYS A 41 -0.56 -11.25 -17.65
C LYS A 41 0.39 -10.80 -16.54
N ASP A 42 1.46 -10.07 -16.88
CA ASP A 42 2.37 -9.51 -15.87
C ASP A 42 1.66 -8.46 -14.99
N ILE A 43 0.80 -7.64 -15.58
CA ILE A 43 -0.03 -6.70 -14.81
C ILE A 43 -0.99 -7.43 -13.89
N SER A 44 -1.57 -8.56 -14.32
CA SER A 44 -2.41 -9.37 -13.43
C SER A 44 -1.64 -9.83 -12.19
N TYR A 45 -0.40 -10.31 -12.34
CA TYR A 45 0.45 -10.65 -11.20
C TYR A 45 0.72 -9.45 -10.31
N ILE A 46 1.01 -8.27 -10.89
CA ILE A 46 1.21 -7.05 -10.11
C ILE A 46 -0.05 -6.72 -9.30
N VAL A 47 -1.24 -6.79 -9.89
CA VAL A 47 -2.52 -6.53 -9.20
C VAL A 47 -2.73 -7.47 -8.01
N TYR A 48 -2.52 -8.78 -8.20
CA TYR A 48 -2.66 -9.75 -7.12
C TYR A 48 -1.66 -9.52 -5.99
N GLY A 49 -0.39 -9.30 -6.30
CA GLY A 49 0.61 -9.04 -5.26
C GLY A 49 0.45 -7.68 -4.60
N ALA A 50 0.02 -6.66 -5.33
CA ALA A 50 -0.26 -5.33 -4.78
C ALA A 50 -1.48 -5.34 -3.86
N CYS A 51 -2.51 -6.14 -4.18
CA CYS A 51 -3.62 -6.38 -3.27
C CYS A 51 -3.15 -7.00 -1.95
N PHE A 52 -2.27 -8.02 -2.02
CA PHE A 52 -1.70 -8.63 -0.82
C PHE A 52 -0.83 -7.65 -0.01
N LEU A 53 -0.07 -6.76 -0.66
CA LEU A 53 0.77 -5.77 0.02
C LEU A 53 -0.02 -4.54 0.53
N GLY A 54 -1.28 -4.37 0.10
CA GLY A 54 -2.09 -3.19 0.39
C GLY A 54 -2.63 -3.12 1.81
N SER A 55 -2.30 -4.06 2.71
CA SER A 55 -2.77 -4.04 4.11
C SER A 55 -4.29 -3.86 4.25
N GLY A 56 -5.06 -4.57 3.42
CA GLY A 56 -6.51 -4.51 3.44
C GLY A 56 -7.13 -3.31 2.70
N GLY A 57 -6.36 -2.43 2.07
CA GLY A 57 -6.90 -1.33 1.27
C GLY A 57 -6.27 -1.19 -0.12
N GLY A 58 -6.14 0.05 -0.61
CA GLY A 58 -5.59 0.33 -1.95
C GLY A 58 -6.49 -0.06 -3.13
N GLY A 59 -7.79 -0.23 -2.85
CA GLY A 59 -8.86 -0.55 -3.79
C GLY A 59 -9.15 -2.05 -3.96
N PRO A 60 -10.43 -2.45 -4.14
CA PRO A 60 -10.84 -3.85 -4.20
C PRO A 60 -10.29 -4.57 -5.44
N ILE A 61 -9.84 -5.81 -5.26
CA ILE A 61 -9.19 -6.57 -6.34
C ILE A 61 -10.16 -6.88 -7.48
N GLY A 62 -11.43 -7.13 -7.19
CA GLY A 62 -12.41 -7.39 -8.24
C GLY A 62 -12.61 -6.20 -9.17
N LEU A 63 -12.56 -4.98 -8.63
CA LEU A 63 -12.62 -3.76 -9.43
C LEU A 63 -11.35 -3.59 -10.29
N ALA A 64 -10.18 -3.88 -9.72
CA ALA A 64 -8.92 -3.83 -10.45
C ALA A 64 -8.91 -4.80 -11.64
N LEU A 65 -9.39 -6.03 -11.45
CA LEU A 65 -9.50 -7.00 -12.55
C LEU A 65 -10.51 -6.56 -13.61
N LEU A 66 -11.67 -6.00 -13.23
CA LEU A 66 -12.64 -5.44 -14.18
C LEU A 66 -12.05 -4.28 -15.00
N PHE A 67 -11.30 -3.37 -14.37
CA PHE A 67 -10.63 -2.27 -15.04
C PHE A 67 -9.54 -2.77 -15.98
N MET A 68 -8.72 -3.71 -15.52
CA MET A 68 -7.69 -4.35 -16.34
C MET A 68 -8.31 -5.01 -17.58
N ASP A 69 -9.41 -5.74 -17.42
CA ASP A 69 -10.07 -6.43 -18.53
C ASP A 69 -10.70 -5.47 -19.53
N LYS A 70 -11.27 -4.36 -19.05
CA LYS A 70 -11.92 -3.35 -19.89
C LYS A 70 -10.92 -2.42 -20.58
N MET A 71 -9.79 -2.13 -19.95
CA MET A 71 -8.92 -1.02 -20.33
C MET A 71 -7.53 -1.43 -20.84
N ILE A 72 -7.16 -2.72 -20.72
CA ILE A 72 -5.90 -3.26 -21.21
C ILE A 72 -6.20 -4.47 -22.12
N ASN A 73 -5.77 -4.36 -23.37
CA ASN A 73 -5.85 -5.43 -24.37
C ASN A 73 -4.64 -6.37 -24.27
N ASP A 74 -4.78 -7.60 -24.76
CA ASP A 74 -3.67 -8.59 -24.74
C ASP A 74 -2.46 -8.16 -25.58
N ALA A 75 -2.68 -7.33 -26.60
CA ALA A 75 -1.64 -6.77 -27.45
C ALA A 75 -0.99 -5.49 -26.89
N ASP A 76 -1.56 -4.91 -25.83
CA ASP A 76 -1.01 -3.70 -25.23
C ASP A 76 0.31 -4.03 -24.52
N VAL A 77 1.26 -3.10 -24.62
CA VAL A 77 2.56 -3.20 -23.99
C VAL A 77 2.68 -2.07 -22.99
N MET A 78 2.84 -2.45 -21.73
CA MET A 78 3.06 -1.51 -20.64
C MET A 78 4.55 -1.42 -20.34
N TYR A 79 4.98 -0.26 -19.87
CA TYR A 79 6.38 0.00 -19.57
C TYR A 79 6.59 0.20 -18.09
N TYR A 80 7.75 -0.23 -17.65
CA TYR A 80 8.18 -0.11 -16.27
C TYR A 80 9.65 0.31 -16.24
N VAL A 81 10.06 1.09 -15.23
CA VAL A 81 11.42 1.60 -15.07
C VAL A 81 11.90 1.48 -13.63
N ASN A 82 13.16 1.10 -13.44
CA ASN A 82 13.76 1.04 -12.11
C ASN A 82 14.22 2.44 -11.64
N PRO A 83 14.17 2.74 -10.34
CA PRO A 83 14.69 3.98 -9.75
C PRO A 83 16.11 4.36 -10.18
N ASP A 84 16.97 3.35 -10.36
CA ASP A 84 18.37 3.54 -10.77
C ASP A 84 18.48 4.00 -12.25
N ASN A 85 17.41 3.91 -13.05
CA ASN A 85 17.43 4.17 -14.49
C ASN A 85 16.61 5.41 -14.89
N LEU A 86 16.13 6.21 -13.93
CA LEU A 86 15.31 7.37 -14.23
C LEU A 86 16.13 8.46 -14.92
N GLU A 87 15.73 8.87 -16.12
CA GLU A 87 16.33 10.02 -16.81
C GLU A 87 16.08 11.30 -16.01
N VAL A 88 17.13 12.05 -15.71
CA VAL A 88 17.13 13.13 -14.70
C VAL A 88 16.19 14.30 -15.01
N ASP A 89 15.90 14.54 -16.28
CA ASP A 89 15.12 15.66 -16.82
C ASP A 89 13.69 15.28 -17.19
N LYS A 90 13.33 13.99 -17.16
CA LYS A 90 11.98 13.55 -17.47
C LYS A 90 11.02 13.84 -16.34
N ASN A 91 9.87 14.39 -16.70
CA ASN A 91 8.82 14.76 -15.75
C ASN A 91 8.10 13.52 -15.19
N ILE A 92 7.75 13.61 -13.92
CA ILE A 92 7.07 12.60 -13.11
C ILE A 92 5.87 13.27 -12.47
N ALA A 93 4.74 12.58 -12.40
CA ALA A 93 3.62 13.01 -11.57
C ALA A 93 2.98 11.82 -10.87
N PHE A 94 2.32 12.14 -9.77
CA PHE A 94 1.40 11.27 -9.06
C PHE A 94 0.03 11.39 -9.72
N VAL A 95 -0.56 10.27 -10.14
CA VAL A 95 -1.90 10.26 -10.75
C VAL A 95 -2.75 9.20 -10.07
N ALA A 96 -3.89 9.63 -9.53
CA ALA A 96 -4.81 8.80 -8.77
C ALA A 96 -6.25 8.88 -9.31
N GLY A 97 -7.06 7.89 -8.94
CA GLY A 97 -8.51 7.99 -8.94
C GLY A 97 -8.98 7.83 -7.50
N LEU A 98 -9.90 8.67 -7.06
CA LEU A 98 -10.53 8.57 -5.75
C LEU A 98 -12.04 8.50 -5.92
N GLY A 99 -12.69 7.75 -5.03
CA GLY A 99 -14.14 7.62 -5.04
C GLY A 99 -14.62 6.43 -4.22
N SER A 100 -15.92 6.39 -4.00
CA SER A 100 -16.55 5.24 -3.35
C SER A 100 -16.50 4.02 -4.28
N PRO A 101 -16.02 2.84 -3.81
CA PRO A 101 -16.05 1.62 -4.60
C PRO A 101 -17.43 1.32 -5.22
N ASP A 102 -18.51 1.58 -4.50
CA ASP A 102 -19.89 1.36 -4.98
C ASP A 102 -20.21 2.15 -6.24
N LYS A 103 -19.75 3.41 -6.31
CA LYS A 103 -19.92 4.27 -7.48
C LYS A 103 -19.06 3.84 -8.65
N ILE A 104 -17.85 3.35 -8.37
CA ILE A 104 -16.99 2.84 -9.43
C ILE A 104 -17.57 1.53 -10.02
N PHE A 105 -18.15 0.67 -9.18
CA PHE A 105 -18.89 -0.51 -9.65
C PHE A 105 -20.18 -0.16 -10.44
N GLU A 106 -20.79 1.00 -10.20
CA GLU A 106 -21.89 1.52 -11.03
C GLU A 106 -21.43 2.05 -12.39
N GLY A 107 -20.13 2.10 -12.63
CA GLY A 107 -19.53 2.52 -13.89
C GLY A 107 -19.05 3.97 -13.92
N PHE A 108 -19.08 4.69 -12.79
CA PHE A 108 -18.50 6.03 -12.69
C PHE A 108 -16.98 5.97 -12.48
N GLY A 109 -16.28 7.06 -12.76
CA GLY A 109 -14.86 7.22 -12.44
C GLY A 109 -13.91 6.47 -13.38
N GLN A 110 -14.36 6.09 -14.57
CA GLN A 110 -13.55 5.27 -15.49
C GLN A 110 -12.47 6.08 -16.22
N THR A 111 -12.70 7.37 -16.43
CA THR A 111 -11.79 8.25 -17.19
C THR A 111 -11.09 9.27 -16.31
N VAL A 112 -11.51 9.42 -15.05
CA VAL A 112 -11.03 10.46 -14.14
C VAL A 112 -9.50 10.52 -14.04
N SER A 113 -8.82 9.39 -13.86
CA SER A 113 -7.35 9.38 -13.75
C SER A 113 -6.65 9.68 -15.07
N LEU A 114 -7.23 9.27 -16.20
CA LEU A 114 -6.70 9.62 -17.51
C LEU A 114 -6.89 11.12 -17.79
N ASN A 115 -8.02 11.70 -17.39
CA ASN A 115 -8.27 13.13 -17.51
C ASN A 115 -7.26 13.92 -16.66
N ALA A 116 -7.03 13.50 -15.40
CA ALA A 116 -6.03 14.12 -14.52
C ALA A 116 -4.61 14.06 -15.12
N PHE A 117 -4.23 12.92 -15.70
CA PHE A 117 -2.98 12.76 -16.43
C PHE A 117 -2.85 13.76 -17.59
N LEU A 118 -3.87 13.85 -18.44
CA LEU A 118 -3.88 14.77 -19.59
C LEU A 118 -3.80 16.24 -19.15
N GLU A 119 -4.44 16.59 -18.04
CA GLU A 119 -4.39 17.94 -17.52
C GLU A 119 -3.05 18.30 -16.86
N MET A 120 -2.35 17.33 -16.28
CA MET A 120 -0.97 17.54 -15.83
C MET A 120 -0.04 17.77 -17.03
N ASP A 121 -0.16 16.98 -18.10
CA ASP A 121 0.59 17.22 -19.34
C ASP A 121 0.32 18.63 -19.91
N ASN A 122 -0.95 19.05 -19.95
CA ASN A 122 -1.32 20.39 -20.41
C ASN A 122 -0.71 21.48 -19.52
N TYR A 123 -0.70 21.30 -18.20
CA TYR A 123 -0.11 22.24 -17.26
C TYR A 123 1.42 22.37 -17.45
N LEU A 124 2.11 21.24 -17.63
CA LEU A 124 3.55 21.20 -17.92
C LEU A 124 3.87 21.92 -19.24
N ALA A 125 3.10 21.64 -20.30
CA ALA A 125 3.27 22.28 -21.60
C ALA A 125 3.06 23.80 -21.55
N GLN A 126 2.05 24.29 -20.82
CA GLN A 126 1.83 25.72 -20.60
C GLN A 126 2.99 26.40 -19.85
N SER A 127 3.71 25.62 -19.04
CA SER A 127 4.90 26.06 -18.32
C SER A 127 6.20 25.90 -19.13
N GLY A 128 6.11 25.50 -20.41
CA GLY A 128 7.26 25.28 -21.30
C GLY A 128 8.08 24.03 -20.98
N GLN A 129 7.51 23.06 -20.25
CA GLN A 129 8.17 21.80 -19.91
C GLN A 129 7.75 20.67 -20.87
N GLU A 130 8.58 19.64 -20.94
CA GLU A 130 8.27 18.39 -21.64
C GLU A 130 7.07 17.66 -20.99
N PRO A 131 6.35 16.80 -21.74
CA PRO A 131 5.28 15.98 -21.17
C PRO A 131 5.80 15.00 -20.11
N LEU A 132 4.88 14.38 -19.38
CA LEU A 132 5.20 13.33 -18.41
C LEU A 132 5.95 12.17 -19.08
N GLY A 133 7.14 11.88 -18.56
CA GLY A 133 7.96 10.73 -18.98
C GLY A 133 7.73 9.50 -18.12
N TYR A 134 7.31 9.69 -16.86
CA TYR A 134 7.08 8.61 -15.90
C TYR A 134 5.85 8.85 -15.03
N LEU A 135 5.25 7.75 -14.57
CA LEU A 135 4.26 7.73 -13.50
C LEU A 135 4.77 6.89 -12.34
N ILE A 136 4.36 7.21 -11.13
CA ILE A 136 4.60 6.38 -9.95
C ILE A 136 3.26 6.00 -9.32
N PRO A 137 3.07 4.73 -8.90
CA PRO A 137 1.97 4.35 -8.05
C PRO A 137 1.87 5.26 -6.83
N VAL A 138 0.64 5.58 -6.51
CA VAL A 138 0.29 6.50 -5.43
C VAL A 138 0.59 5.89 -4.06
N GLU A 139 0.41 4.58 -4.00
CA GLU A 139 0.79 3.65 -2.95
C GLU A 139 0.65 2.23 -3.52
N ILE A 140 1.15 1.22 -2.83
CA ILE A 140 0.92 -0.17 -3.25
C ILE A 140 -0.48 -0.65 -2.84
N GLY A 141 -1.23 -1.13 -3.82
CA GLY A 141 -2.63 -1.53 -3.71
C GLY A 141 -3.19 -1.96 -5.06
N ALA A 142 -4.26 -2.76 -5.09
CA ALA A 142 -4.72 -3.38 -6.34
C ALA A 142 -5.08 -2.34 -7.42
N MET A 143 -5.91 -1.34 -7.05
CA MET A 143 -6.29 -0.25 -7.96
C MET A 143 -5.18 0.80 -8.06
N ASN A 144 -4.59 1.18 -6.92
CA ASN A 144 -3.60 2.26 -6.84
C ASN A 144 -2.31 1.96 -7.62
N THR A 145 -1.98 0.69 -7.79
CA THR A 145 -0.86 0.25 -8.65
C THR A 145 -1.30 0.08 -10.11
N LEU A 146 -2.54 -0.35 -10.37
CA LEU A 146 -3.05 -0.60 -11.72
C LEU A 146 -3.26 0.69 -12.53
N ILE A 147 -3.74 1.76 -11.91
CA ILE A 147 -4.10 3.01 -12.61
C ILE A 147 -2.93 3.55 -13.48
N PRO A 148 -1.70 3.70 -12.96
CA PRO A 148 -0.55 4.07 -13.78
C PRO A 148 -0.30 3.13 -14.97
N PHE A 149 -0.56 1.83 -14.82
CA PHE A 149 -0.40 0.85 -15.90
C PHE A 149 -1.49 0.92 -16.97
N ILE A 150 -2.72 1.29 -16.60
CA ILE A 150 -3.78 1.60 -17.57
C ILE A 150 -3.37 2.81 -18.42
N ILE A 151 -2.81 3.84 -17.80
CA ILE A 151 -2.30 5.02 -18.52
C ILE A 151 -1.09 4.63 -19.38
N SER A 152 -0.18 3.81 -18.85
CA SER A 152 0.96 3.24 -19.58
C SER A 152 0.54 2.53 -20.86
N ALA A 153 -0.48 1.66 -20.79
CA ALA A 153 -1.01 0.93 -21.94
C ALA A 153 -1.50 1.87 -23.05
N ARG A 154 -2.11 3.01 -22.67
CA ARG A 154 -2.69 3.98 -23.62
C ARG A 154 -1.71 5.02 -24.14
N LYS A 155 -0.69 5.37 -23.37
CA LYS A 155 0.21 6.52 -23.62
C LYS A 155 1.67 6.15 -23.82
N GLY A 156 2.05 4.90 -23.55
CA GLY A 156 3.44 4.43 -23.69
C GLY A 156 4.38 4.97 -22.60
N ILE A 157 3.84 5.43 -21.48
CA ILE A 157 4.61 6.00 -20.37
C ILE A 157 5.07 4.90 -19.42
N ALA A 158 6.29 5.00 -18.90
CA ALA A 158 6.82 3.99 -17.98
C ALA A 158 6.38 4.25 -16.53
N VAL A 159 6.06 3.16 -15.82
CA VAL A 159 5.71 3.18 -14.40
C VAL A 159 6.96 2.90 -13.56
N ILE A 160 7.25 3.76 -12.59
CA ILE A 160 8.41 3.64 -11.70
C ILE A 160 8.23 2.45 -10.76
N ASN A 161 9.29 1.67 -10.58
CA ASN A 161 9.32 0.60 -9.60
C ASN A 161 9.51 1.13 -8.18
N GLY A 162 8.44 1.60 -7.60
CA GLY A 162 8.40 2.08 -6.24
C GLY A 162 7.10 2.82 -6.00
N ASP A 163 6.88 3.18 -4.75
CA ASP A 163 5.76 4.02 -4.34
C ASP A 163 6.16 4.72 -3.03
N PRO A 164 5.50 5.81 -2.64
CA PRO A 164 5.90 6.56 -1.46
C PRO A 164 5.45 5.93 -0.13
N CYS A 165 4.75 4.79 -0.13
CA CYS A 165 4.12 4.22 1.07
C CYS A 165 4.56 2.79 1.41
N GLY A 166 4.88 1.93 0.43
CA GLY A 166 5.21 0.50 0.62
C GLY A 166 4.05 -0.39 1.12
N ARG A 167 2.92 0.22 1.47
CA ARG A 167 1.59 -0.34 1.77
C ARG A 167 0.55 0.68 1.33
N ALA A 168 -0.74 0.36 1.34
CA ALA A 168 -1.76 1.40 1.28
C ALA A 168 -1.87 2.15 2.63
N ALA A 169 -2.25 3.42 2.60
CA ALA A 169 -2.38 4.27 3.77
C ALA A 169 -3.74 5.02 3.81
N PRO A 170 -4.31 5.26 5.02
CA PRO A 170 -5.63 5.89 5.16
C PRO A 170 -5.76 7.30 4.60
N GLU A 171 -4.70 8.10 4.71
CA GLU A 171 -4.72 9.55 4.50
C GLU A 171 -3.57 9.98 3.60
N MET A 172 -3.81 11.01 2.78
CA MET A 172 -2.82 11.48 1.80
C MET A 172 -1.52 11.97 2.46
N SER A 173 -1.57 12.47 3.69
CA SER A 173 -0.38 12.92 4.43
C SER A 173 0.56 11.79 4.87
N MET A 174 0.13 10.53 4.82
CA MET A 174 0.87 9.35 5.30
C MET A 174 1.82 8.74 4.27
N ASN A 175 2.53 9.57 3.51
CA ASN A 175 3.44 9.11 2.47
C ASN A 175 4.83 9.77 2.57
N LEU A 176 5.85 9.11 2.00
CA LEU A 176 7.23 9.57 2.07
C LEU A 176 7.49 10.87 1.28
N PHE A 177 6.72 11.17 0.23
CA PHE A 177 6.84 12.46 -0.46
C PHE A 177 6.44 13.63 0.45
N ASN A 178 5.34 13.47 1.19
CA ASN A 178 4.85 14.47 2.13
C ASN A 178 5.88 14.73 3.26
N ILE A 179 6.34 13.70 3.96
CA ILE A 179 7.27 13.91 5.08
C ILE A 179 8.65 14.41 4.64
N ASN A 180 9.05 14.12 3.40
CA ASN A 180 10.28 14.64 2.79
C ASN A 180 10.07 15.98 2.06
N LYS A 181 8.88 16.59 2.16
CA LYS A 181 8.55 17.93 1.65
C LYS A 181 8.76 18.09 0.14
N LEU A 182 8.43 17.05 -0.62
CA LEU A 182 8.39 17.18 -2.08
C LEU A 182 7.25 18.13 -2.49
N PRO A 183 7.41 18.89 -3.58
CA PRO A 183 6.45 19.91 -3.97
C PRO A 183 5.13 19.26 -4.37
N LEU A 184 4.09 19.48 -3.59
CA LEU A 184 2.74 18.92 -3.83
C LEU A 184 2.03 19.59 -5.02
N ASN A 185 2.22 20.90 -5.17
CA ASN A 185 1.42 21.72 -6.07
C ASN A 185 1.94 21.73 -7.53
N PRO A 186 1.04 21.95 -8.51
CA PRO A 186 -0.40 22.12 -8.33
C PRO A 186 -1.12 20.80 -8.05
N VAL A 187 -2.31 20.88 -7.47
CA VAL A 187 -3.25 19.75 -7.41
C VAL A 187 -4.32 19.96 -8.48
N ILE A 188 -4.40 19.03 -9.42
CA ILE A 188 -5.35 19.05 -10.53
C ILE A 188 -6.41 18.01 -10.26
N LEU A 189 -7.68 18.43 -10.25
CA LEU A 189 -8.83 17.56 -10.02
C LEU A 189 -9.69 17.51 -11.28
N THR A 190 -10.15 16.31 -11.65
CA THR A 190 -10.95 16.09 -12.87
C THR A 190 -12.13 15.17 -12.63
N SER A 191 -13.24 15.42 -13.32
CA SER A 191 -14.42 14.56 -13.31
C SER A 191 -14.30 13.44 -14.34
N ASP A 192 -15.28 12.52 -14.32
CA ASP A 192 -15.46 11.57 -15.40
C ASP A 192 -15.90 12.31 -16.67
N THR A 193 -15.56 11.75 -17.84
CA THR A 193 -16.01 12.25 -19.13
C THR A 193 -17.47 11.87 -19.35
N ASP A 194 -18.29 12.87 -19.62
CA ASP A 194 -19.71 12.70 -19.92
C ASP A 194 -19.95 12.14 -21.33
N GLU A 195 -21.21 11.84 -21.65
CA GLU A 195 -21.62 11.29 -22.95
C GLU A 195 -21.33 12.24 -24.13
N SER A 196 -21.16 13.54 -23.86
CA SER A 196 -20.81 14.55 -24.87
C SER A 196 -19.29 14.64 -25.11
N GLY A 197 -18.49 13.90 -24.34
CA GLY A 197 -17.04 13.90 -24.43
C GLY A 197 -16.36 15.00 -23.61
N HIS A 198 -17.08 15.69 -22.73
CA HIS A 198 -16.54 16.74 -21.87
C HIS A 198 -16.30 16.23 -20.44
N TYR A 199 -15.32 16.80 -19.76
CA TYR A 199 -15.12 16.60 -18.32
C TYR A 199 -14.83 17.96 -17.67
N GLU A 200 -15.16 18.07 -16.39
CA GLU A 200 -14.84 19.23 -15.58
C GLU A 200 -13.45 19.08 -14.96
N LYS A 201 -12.77 20.21 -14.78
CA LYS A 201 -11.45 20.25 -14.14
C LYS A 201 -11.26 21.51 -13.31
N ILE A 202 -10.49 21.38 -12.24
CA ILE A 202 -9.98 22.52 -11.47
C ILE A 202 -8.49 22.33 -11.17
N ILE A 203 -7.76 23.44 -11.08
CA ILE A 203 -6.38 23.48 -10.62
C ILE A 203 -6.38 24.30 -9.34
N VAL A 204 -5.95 23.69 -8.24
CA VAL A 204 -5.88 24.33 -6.92
C VAL A 204 -4.44 24.32 -6.41
N TYR A 205 -4.11 25.34 -5.64
CA TYR A 205 -2.87 25.41 -4.88
C TYR A 205 -3.23 25.29 -3.42
N VAL A 206 -2.77 24.21 -2.82
CA VAL A 206 -3.13 23.81 -1.45
C VAL A 206 -1.98 24.04 -0.49
N GLU A 207 -2.29 24.15 0.79
CA GLU A 207 -1.30 24.36 1.84
C GLU A 207 -0.51 23.09 2.15
N ASP A 208 -1.20 21.95 2.22
CA ASP A 208 -0.63 20.64 2.55
C ASP A 208 -1.44 19.48 1.96
N ALA A 209 -1.03 18.24 2.29
CA ALA A 209 -1.66 17.03 1.80
C ALA A 209 -3.09 16.81 2.35
N ASP A 210 -3.40 17.33 3.54
CA ASP A 210 -4.72 17.19 4.14
C ASP A 210 -5.72 18.15 3.44
N ASP A 211 -5.28 19.37 3.10
CA ASP A 211 -6.06 20.28 2.24
C ASP A 211 -6.26 19.69 0.84
N ALA A 212 -5.22 19.10 0.21
CA ALA A 212 -5.37 18.39 -1.06
C ALA A 212 -6.47 17.31 -1.01
N GLU A 213 -6.42 16.44 0.00
CA GLU A 213 -7.42 15.39 0.18
C GLU A 213 -8.82 15.97 0.40
N ASN A 214 -8.94 17.04 1.20
CA ASN A 214 -10.21 17.71 1.44
C ASN A 214 -10.79 18.34 0.17
N GLN A 215 -9.99 19.04 -0.64
CA GLN A 215 -10.43 19.58 -1.93
C GLN A 215 -10.86 18.46 -2.87
N ALA A 216 -10.08 17.38 -2.94
CA ALA A 216 -10.37 16.24 -3.81
C ALA A 216 -11.68 15.54 -3.42
N ARG A 217 -11.92 15.33 -2.13
CA ARG A 217 -13.19 14.76 -1.61
C ARG A 217 -14.38 15.68 -1.85
N GLN A 218 -14.21 17.00 -1.70
CA GLN A 218 -15.27 17.97 -2.00
C GLN A 218 -15.63 17.96 -3.49
N PHE A 219 -14.62 17.98 -4.36
CA PHE A 219 -14.82 17.88 -5.80
C PHE A 219 -15.53 16.57 -6.15
N ALA A 220 -15.06 15.42 -5.65
CA ALA A 220 -15.70 14.14 -5.90
C ALA A 220 -17.19 14.12 -5.53
N ARG A 221 -17.58 14.69 -4.37
CA ARG A 221 -19.00 14.75 -3.95
C ARG A 221 -19.89 15.49 -4.97
N ALA A 222 -19.36 16.48 -5.68
CA ALA A 222 -20.06 17.19 -6.74
C ALA A 222 -20.10 16.40 -8.07
N HIS A 223 -19.19 15.43 -8.26
CA HIS A 223 -19.01 14.66 -9.51
C HIS A 223 -19.19 13.15 -9.29
N ASN A 224 -20.41 12.76 -8.90
CA ASN A 224 -20.81 11.34 -8.71
C ASN A 224 -19.98 10.57 -7.67
N SER A 225 -19.41 11.27 -6.68
CA SER A 225 -18.51 10.72 -5.66
C SER A 225 -17.25 10.08 -6.27
N THR A 226 -16.77 10.58 -7.40
CA THR A 226 -15.53 10.17 -8.06
C THR A 226 -14.73 11.39 -8.51
N ALA A 227 -13.41 11.31 -8.44
CA ALA A 227 -12.51 12.32 -8.98
C ALA A 227 -11.17 11.73 -9.38
N GLY A 228 -10.52 12.37 -10.33
CA GLY A 228 -9.16 12.08 -10.74
C GLY A 228 -8.27 13.15 -10.13
N MET A 229 -7.09 12.77 -9.67
CA MET A 229 -6.15 13.70 -9.07
C MET A 229 -4.78 13.55 -9.72
N ALA A 230 -4.17 14.66 -10.11
CA ALA A 230 -2.76 14.72 -10.48
C ALA A 230 -2.05 15.77 -9.61
N CYS A 231 -0.93 15.39 -9.01
CA CYS A 231 -0.16 16.23 -8.11
C CYS A 231 1.30 15.76 -8.06
N TYR A 232 2.11 16.38 -7.20
CA TYR A 232 3.54 16.10 -7.07
C TYR A 232 4.28 16.10 -8.41
N PRO A 233 4.22 17.20 -9.21
CA PRO A 233 5.09 17.31 -10.37
C PRO A 233 6.56 17.30 -9.90
N MET A 234 7.34 16.38 -10.45
CA MET A 234 8.75 16.21 -10.14
C MET A 234 9.52 15.93 -11.44
N GLN A 235 10.84 15.87 -11.37
CA GLN A 235 11.66 15.36 -12.46
C GLN A 235 12.47 14.15 -11.99
N GLY A 236 13.04 13.40 -12.94
CA GLY A 236 13.81 12.21 -12.61
C GLY A 236 14.96 12.46 -11.64
N PHE A 237 15.56 13.64 -11.60
CA PHE A 237 16.61 13.96 -10.62
C PHE A 237 16.10 13.88 -9.17
N ASP A 238 14.80 14.05 -8.92
CA ASP A 238 14.20 13.99 -7.59
C ASP A 238 14.17 12.56 -7.03
N LEU A 239 14.03 11.56 -7.90
CA LEU A 239 13.83 10.14 -7.52
C LEU A 239 14.89 9.18 -8.06
N ASN A 240 15.77 9.62 -8.96
CA ASN A 240 16.86 8.79 -9.51
C ASN A 240 17.79 8.34 -8.38
N CYS A 241 17.98 7.03 -8.30
CA CYS A 241 18.78 6.37 -7.26
C CYS A 241 20.18 5.89 -7.76
N SER A 242 20.52 6.04 -9.04
CA SER A 242 21.88 5.75 -9.54
C SER A 242 22.89 6.83 -9.19
N ASN A 243 22.42 8.08 -9.04
CA ASN A 243 23.26 9.18 -8.63
C ASN A 243 23.65 8.97 -7.15
N LEU A 244 24.95 9.05 -6.83
CA LEU A 244 25.60 8.69 -5.56
C LEU A 244 25.07 9.38 -4.27
N SER A 245 23.95 10.10 -4.32
CA SER A 245 23.29 10.60 -3.14
C SER A 245 22.27 9.58 -2.63
N ASN A 246 22.56 8.97 -1.47
CA ASN A 246 21.60 8.13 -0.73
C ASN A 246 20.28 8.87 -0.39
N LYS A 247 20.21 10.19 -0.63
CA LYS A 247 19.10 11.08 -0.27
C LYS A 247 17.81 10.81 -1.06
N ASN A 248 17.91 10.48 -2.35
CA ASN A 248 16.71 10.21 -3.16
C ASN A 248 16.02 8.91 -2.74
N GLY A 249 16.81 7.93 -2.29
CA GLY A 249 16.29 6.66 -1.79
C GLY A 249 15.41 6.79 -0.56
N ASP A 250 15.58 7.85 0.24
CA ASP A 250 14.80 8.09 1.46
C ASP A 250 13.42 8.73 1.18
N LYS A 251 13.17 9.20 -0.06
CA LYS A 251 11.93 9.87 -0.47
C LYS A 251 10.79 8.91 -0.83
N PHE A 252 11.08 7.62 -1.03
CA PHE A 252 10.09 6.61 -1.39
C PHE A 252 10.58 5.18 -1.06
N ILE A 253 9.69 4.20 -1.20
CA ILE A 253 10.03 2.80 -1.13
C ILE A 253 10.34 2.31 -2.54
N GLN A 254 11.58 1.89 -2.78
CA GLN A 254 11.96 1.34 -4.07
C GLN A 254 11.50 -0.12 -4.17
N TRP A 255 11.31 -0.57 -5.40
CA TRP A 255 11.13 -1.95 -5.77
C TRP A 255 9.77 -2.61 -5.52
N THR A 256 8.77 -1.84 -5.10
CA THR A 256 7.47 -2.35 -4.64
C THR A 256 6.61 -2.95 -5.75
N VAL A 257 6.66 -2.43 -6.98
CA VAL A 257 5.96 -3.01 -8.13
C VAL A 257 6.57 -4.36 -8.53
N GLY A 258 7.90 -4.45 -8.56
CA GLY A 258 8.61 -5.71 -8.82
C GLY A 258 8.36 -6.74 -7.71
N LEU A 259 8.19 -6.28 -6.47
CA LEU A 259 7.81 -7.10 -5.33
C LEU A 259 6.40 -7.67 -5.49
N ALA A 260 5.44 -6.80 -5.84
CA ALA A 260 4.06 -7.18 -6.14
C ALA A 260 4.00 -8.21 -7.26
N TRP A 261 4.75 -8.02 -8.37
CA TRP A 261 4.82 -9.01 -9.45
C TRP A 261 5.28 -10.39 -8.93
N ASN A 262 6.33 -10.44 -8.11
CA ASN A 262 6.87 -11.71 -7.60
C ASN A 262 5.89 -12.42 -6.66
N LEU A 263 5.25 -11.67 -5.75
CA LEU A 263 4.21 -12.19 -4.87
C LEU A 263 3.02 -12.71 -5.67
N GLY A 264 2.45 -11.88 -6.54
CA GLY A 264 1.25 -12.23 -7.28
C GLY A 264 1.47 -13.38 -8.25
N ARG A 265 2.64 -13.52 -8.85
CA ARG A 265 2.97 -14.73 -9.61
C ARG A 265 2.94 -15.98 -8.73
N ASN A 266 3.48 -15.94 -7.52
CA ASN A 266 3.44 -17.09 -6.62
C ASN A 266 2.02 -17.37 -6.10
N ILE A 267 1.21 -16.34 -5.87
CA ILE A 267 -0.22 -16.48 -5.55
C ILE A 267 -0.94 -17.19 -6.70
N VAL A 268 -0.90 -16.61 -7.90
CA VAL A 268 -1.67 -17.05 -9.06
C VAL A 268 -1.20 -18.41 -9.60
N GLU A 269 0.11 -18.71 -9.58
CA GLU A 269 0.61 -19.98 -10.13
C GLU A 269 0.59 -21.12 -9.11
N SER A 270 0.57 -20.82 -7.79
CA SER A 270 0.46 -21.87 -6.77
C SER A 270 -0.98 -22.26 -6.45
N GLU A 271 -1.91 -21.29 -6.50
CA GLU A 271 -3.32 -21.38 -6.10
C GLU A 271 -3.50 -22.18 -4.80
N ASN A 272 -2.57 -22.02 -3.86
CA ASN A 272 -2.51 -22.86 -2.67
C ASN A 272 -1.96 -22.08 -1.49
N TYR A 273 -2.81 -21.91 -0.48
CA TYR A 273 -2.51 -21.17 0.73
C TYR A 273 -1.22 -21.63 1.41
N ASN A 274 -1.06 -22.92 1.67
CA ASN A 274 0.12 -23.46 2.36
C ASN A 274 1.41 -23.30 1.55
N LYS A 275 1.36 -23.49 0.22
CA LYS A 275 2.53 -23.25 -0.64
C LYS A 275 2.91 -21.78 -0.65
N PHE A 276 1.93 -20.87 -0.66
CA PHE A 276 2.19 -19.45 -0.59
C PHE A 276 2.79 -19.03 0.76
N LEU A 277 2.28 -19.56 1.88
CA LEU A 277 2.90 -19.35 3.20
C LEU A 277 4.34 -19.88 3.25
N ALA A 278 4.61 -21.04 2.66
CA ALA A 278 5.96 -21.58 2.58
C ALA A 278 6.89 -20.67 1.75
N PHE A 279 6.39 -20.07 0.68
CA PHE A 279 7.10 -19.04 -0.09
C PHE A 279 7.39 -17.79 0.76
N LEU A 280 6.44 -17.34 1.58
CA LEU A 280 6.60 -16.17 2.45
C LEU A 280 7.71 -16.32 3.49
N ASN A 281 8.07 -17.54 3.90
CA ASN A 281 9.19 -17.79 4.81
C ASN A 281 10.55 -17.34 4.26
N GLY A 282 10.71 -17.35 2.92
CA GLY A 282 11.90 -16.85 2.23
C GLY A 282 11.72 -15.44 1.67
N PHE A 283 10.61 -14.79 1.97
CA PHE A 283 10.28 -13.49 1.44
C PHE A 283 11.02 -12.38 2.20
N PRO A 284 11.42 -11.29 1.54
CA PRO A 284 12.37 -10.37 2.18
C PRO A 284 11.75 -9.41 3.19
N LEU A 285 10.42 -9.27 3.20
CA LEU A 285 9.73 -8.68 4.34
C LEU A 285 9.44 -9.76 5.38
N THR A 286 9.79 -9.49 6.63
CA THR A 286 9.44 -10.34 7.76
C THR A 286 7.94 -10.59 7.76
N SER A 287 7.54 -11.87 7.76
CA SER A 287 6.14 -12.27 7.67
C SER A 287 5.74 -13.20 8.81
N TYR A 288 4.48 -13.11 9.24
CA TYR A 288 3.90 -14.00 10.25
C TYR A 288 2.45 -14.31 9.91
N THR A 289 2.04 -15.58 10.05
CA THR A 289 0.62 -15.94 10.16
C THR A 289 0.11 -15.46 11.52
N LEU A 290 -0.72 -14.41 11.53
CA LEU A 290 -1.27 -13.81 12.74
C LEU A 290 -2.43 -14.63 13.29
N PHE A 291 -3.30 -15.07 12.37
CA PHE A 291 -4.53 -15.78 12.69
C PHE A 291 -5.05 -16.57 11.50
N GLU A 292 -5.69 -17.71 11.78
CA GLU A 292 -6.40 -18.53 10.81
C GLU A 292 -7.79 -18.82 11.40
N GLY A 293 -8.83 -18.58 10.60
CA GLY A 293 -10.22 -18.72 11.05
C GLY A 293 -11.21 -18.33 9.97
N ILE A 294 -12.44 -18.08 10.38
CA ILE A 294 -13.57 -17.74 9.52
C ILE A 294 -13.94 -16.27 9.74
N ILE A 295 -14.21 -15.52 8.66
CA ILE A 295 -14.80 -14.18 8.78
C ILE A 295 -16.23 -14.34 9.27
N THR A 296 -16.51 -13.93 10.50
CA THR A 296 -17.84 -14.06 11.12
C THR A 296 -18.65 -12.77 11.04
N ASP A 297 -17.98 -11.62 10.97
CA ASP A 297 -18.68 -10.33 10.96
C ASP A 297 -17.85 -9.22 10.29
N LYS A 298 -18.55 -8.20 9.80
CA LYS A 298 -18.00 -6.95 9.28
C LYS A 298 -18.93 -5.79 9.63
N GLU A 299 -18.39 -4.82 10.36
CA GLU A 299 -19.09 -3.59 10.74
C GLU A 299 -18.39 -2.37 10.15
N GLU A 300 -19.16 -1.38 9.68
CA GLU A 300 -18.67 -0.10 9.18
C GLU A 300 -19.42 1.06 9.84
N ARG A 301 -18.67 2.09 10.26
CA ARG A 301 -19.14 3.30 10.92
C ARG A 301 -18.47 4.52 10.27
N LYS A 302 -19.13 5.67 10.26
CA LYS A 302 -18.54 6.90 9.72
C LYS A 302 -17.81 7.69 10.79
N ILE A 303 -16.56 8.06 10.54
CA ILE A 303 -15.76 8.97 11.38
C ILE A 303 -15.05 9.99 10.49
N SER A 304 -15.18 11.28 10.78
CA SER A 304 -14.43 12.37 10.12
C SER A 304 -14.45 12.34 8.58
N GLY A 305 -15.52 11.84 7.96
CA GLY A 305 -15.64 11.73 6.50
C GLY A 305 -14.98 10.50 5.87
N PHE A 306 -14.47 9.59 6.68
CA PHE A 306 -13.97 8.26 6.32
C PHE A 306 -14.87 7.17 6.92
N ASP A 307 -14.80 5.97 6.34
CA ASP A 307 -15.41 4.78 6.91
C ASP A 307 -14.38 4.07 7.80
N ALA A 308 -14.68 3.99 9.09
CA ALA A 308 -13.96 3.16 10.04
C ALA A 308 -14.70 1.84 10.18
N GLY A 309 -13.99 0.73 10.08
CA GLY A 309 -14.58 -0.58 10.13
C GLY A 309 -13.86 -1.56 11.04
N LYS A 310 -14.56 -2.64 11.32
CA LYS A 310 -14.08 -3.78 12.11
C LYS A 310 -14.45 -5.06 11.38
N VAL A 311 -13.43 -5.89 11.15
CA VAL A 311 -13.62 -7.27 10.68
C VAL A 311 -13.38 -8.22 11.85
N THR A 312 -14.30 -9.16 12.04
CA THR A 312 -14.19 -10.20 13.06
C THR A 312 -13.84 -11.53 12.39
N VAL A 313 -12.70 -12.11 12.79
CA VAL A 313 -12.26 -13.45 12.36
C VAL A 313 -12.20 -14.35 13.57
N SER A 314 -12.91 -15.48 13.54
CA SER A 314 -12.97 -16.41 14.67
C SER A 314 -12.59 -17.83 14.27
N ASN A 315 -12.00 -18.58 15.19
CA ASN A 315 -11.90 -20.03 15.12
C ASN A 315 -12.53 -20.64 16.38
N GLU A 316 -12.36 -21.95 16.61
CA GLU A 316 -12.97 -22.64 17.76
C GLU A 316 -12.53 -22.07 19.12
N ASP A 317 -11.32 -21.51 19.18
CA ASP A 317 -10.69 -21.12 20.44
C ASP A 317 -10.68 -19.61 20.68
N GLU A 318 -10.57 -18.82 19.63
CA GLU A 318 -10.19 -17.41 19.69
C GLU A 318 -10.93 -16.54 18.67
N THR A 319 -11.03 -15.25 18.99
CA THR A 319 -11.57 -14.22 18.11
C THR A 319 -10.56 -13.10 17.94
N LEU A 320 -10.32 -12.71 16.68
CA LEU A 320 -9.49 -11.59 16.27
C LEU A 320 -10.38 -10.47 15.71
N PHE A 321 -10.21 -9.26 16.25
CA PHE A 321 -10.76 -8.03 15.69
C PHE A 321 -9.69 -7.33 14.87
N ILE A 322 -10.04 -6.92 13.66
CA ILE A 322 -9.17 -6.14 12.77
C ILE A 322 -9.85 -4.82 12.50
N TYR A 323 -9.27 -3.75 13.00
CA TYR A 323 -9.77 -2.38 12.84
C TYR A 323 -9.11 -1.73 11.64
N TYR A 324 -9.90 -1.02 10.85
CA TYR A 324 -9.46 -0.38 9.62
C TYR A 324 -10.12 0.98 9.40
N LYS A 325 -9.43 1.87 8.67
CA LYS A 325 -9.96 3.10 8.10
C LYS A 325 -9.53 3.11 6.64
N ASN A 326 -10.39 2.57 5.77
CA ASN A 326 -10.04 1.95 4.47
C ASN A 326 -9.02 0.78 4.59
N GLU A 327 -7.82 1.05 5.10
CA GLU A 327 -6.75 0.07 5.31
C GLU A 327 -6.75 -0.49 6.74
N SER A 328 -6.34 -1.74 6.90
CA SER A 328 -6.20 -2.39 8.20
C SER A 328 -5.04 -1.77 8.99
N LEU A 329 -5.35 -1.37 10.22
CA LEU A 329 -4.45 -0.59 11.09
C LEU A 329 -4.09 -1.30 12.40
N LEU A 330 -5.01 -2.11 12.95
CA LEU A 330 -4.79 -2.80 14.21
C LEU A 330 -5.44 -4.18 14.20
N ALA A 331 -4.70 -5.19 14.65
CA ALA A 331 -5.24 -6.52 14.95
C ALA A 331 -5.19 -6.76 16.46
N TRP A 332 -6.34 -7.04 17.06
CA TRP A 332 -6.53 -7.28 18.50
C TRP A 332 -7.13 -8.66 18.72
N ASN A 333 -6.49 -9.50 19.53
CA ASN A 333 -7.10 -10.76 19.94
C ASN A 333 -8.05 -10.50 21.12
N ALA A 334 -9.35 -10.55 20.86
CA ALA A 334 -10.40 -10.26 21.83
C ALA A 334 -10.44 -11.29 22.98
N THR A 335 -10.12 -12.54 22.70
CA THR A 335 -10.10 -13.63 23.68
C THR A 335 -8.93 -13.48 24.66
N ARG A 336 -7.72 -13.21 24.14
CA ARG A 336 -6.49 -13.06 24.92
C ARG A 336 -6.27 -11.66 25.46
N LYS A 337 -7.02 -10.67 24.95
CA LYS A 337 -6.92 -9.25 25.28
C LYS A 337 -5.50 -8.70 25.05
N CYS A 338 -4.95 -8.90 23.86
CA CYS A 338 -3.65 -8.37 23.48
C CYS A 338 -3.55 -8.00 22.00
N TYR A 339 -2.65 -7.06 21.69
CA TYR A 339 -2.31 -6.69 20.31
C TYR A 339 -1.60 -7.84 19.60
N VAL A 340 -1.91 -8.00 18.31
CA VAL A 340 -1.29 -8.99 17.42
C VAL A 340 -0.46 -8.30 16.33
N ALA A 341 -0.94 -7.18 15.80
CA ALA A 341 -0.23 -6.34 14.83
C ALA A 341 -0.77 -4.91 14.88
N MET A 342 0.04 -3.92 14.51
CA MET A 342 -0.36 -2.52 14.39
C MET A 342 0.43 -1.79 13.30
N GLY A 343 -0.18 -0.79 12.67
CA GLY A 343 0.51 0.09 11.71
C GLY A 343 1.74 0.76 12.32
N PRO A 344 2.82 1.00 11.55
CA PRO A 344 2.93 0.84 10.08
C PRO A 344 3.03 -0.59 9.54
N ASP A 345 3.17 -1.63 10.38
CA ASP A 345 3.16 -3.02 9.89
C ASP A 345 1.83 -3.33 9.17
N SER A 346 1.90 -4.15 8.13
CA SER A 346 0.74 -4.45 7.28
C SER A 346 -0.02 -5.66 7.80
N ILE A 347 -1.35 -5.59 7.75
CA ILE A 347 -2.27 -6.68 8.10
C ILE A 347 -3.03 -7.05 6.81
N ASN A 348 -2.77 -8.25 6.31
CA ASN A 348 -3.18 -8.67 4.98
C ASN A 348 -4.03 -9.92 5.04
N PHE A 349 -4.92 -10.10 4.08
CA PHE A 349 -5.83 -11.23 4.04
C PHE A 349 -5.57 -12.15 2.86
N LEU A 350 -5.80 -13.44 3.08
CA LEU A 350 -5.80 -14.48 2.06
C LEU A 350 -6.95 -15.46 2.33
N THR A 351 -7.63 -15.92 1.30
CA THR A 351 -8.51 -17.09 1.40
C THR A 351 -7.66 -18.35 1.62
N GLN A 352 -8.10 -19.27 2.48
CA GLN A 352 -7.39 -20.54 2.67
C GLN A 352 -7.57 -21.49 1.48
N LYS A 353 -8.66 -21.32 0.72
CA LYS A 353 -8.99 -22.16 -0.44
C LYS A 353 -7.90 -22.13 -1.52
N ASP A 354 -7.46 -20.94 -1.90
CA ASP A 354 -6.65 -20.71 -3.11
C ASP A 354 -5.61 -19.59 -2.96
N ALA A 355 -5.37 -19.09 -1.74
CA ALA A 355 -4.49 -17.96 -1.49
C ALA A 355 -4.92 -16.65 -2.18
N GLN A 356 -6.20 -16.48 -2.52
CA GLN A 356 -6.67 -15.23 -3.10
C GLN A 356 -6.52 -14.08 -2.08
N PRO A 357 -5.76 -13.02 -2.39
CA PRO A 357 -5.71 -11.82 -1.58
C PRO A 357 -6.94 -10.96 -1.82
N PHE A 358 -7.33 -10.21 -0.80
CA PHE A 358 -8.47 -9.32 -0.87
C PHE A 358 -8.33 -8.14 0.10
N SER A 359 -9.06 -7.07 -0.18
CA SER A 359 -9.15 -5.87 0.66
C SER A 359 -10.35 -5.94 1.61
N ASN A 360 -10.43 -5.03 2.59
CA ASN A 360 -11.58 -4.81 3.44
C ASN A 360 -12.86 -4.53 2.62
N ALA A 361 -12.72 -3.84 1.48
CA ALA A 361 -13.83 -3.52 0.57
C ALA A 361 -14.36 -4.73 -0.20
N ASP A 362 -13.60 -5.82 -0.30
CA ASP A 362 -14.06 -7.06 -0.94
C ASP A 362 -14.95 -7.90 0.00
N ILE A 363 -14.76 -7.76 1.32
CA ILE A 363 -15.49 -8.51 2.35
C ILE A 363 -16.95 -8.05 2.42
N ASN A 364 -17.85 -9.02 2.30
CA ASN A 364 -19.30 -8.86 2.32
C ASN A 364 -19.83 -7.79 1.33
N SER A 365 -19.10 -7.55 0.23
CA SER A 365 -19.51 -6.66 -0.86
C SER A 365 -20.69 -7.18 -1.70
N ASN A 366 -21.21 -6.44 -2.68
CA ASN A 366 -22.28 -6.96 -3.54
C ASN A 366 -21.70 -7.97 -4.58
N PRO A 367 -22.09 -9.26 -4.56
CA PRO A 367 -21.54 -10.28 -5.46
C PRO A 367 -21.94 -10.08 -6.94
N GLU A 368 -23.00 -9.34 -7.24
CA GLU A 368 -23.38 -8.99 -8.63
C GLU A 368 -22.44 -7.94 -9.23
N LYS A 369 -21.84 -7.11 -8.38
CA LYS A 369 -20.95 -6.01 -8.76
C LYS A 369 -19.48 -6.40 -8.65
N ASN A 370 -19.09 -7.09 -7.59
CA ASN A 370 -17.72 -7.47 -7.31
C ASN A 370 -17.48 -8.98 -7.59
N PRO A 371 -16.79 -9.34 -8.69
CA PRO A 371 -16.55 -10.75 -9.04
C PRO A 371 -15.59 -11.46 -8.07
N LYS A 372 -14.88 -10.70 -7.22
CA LYS A 372 -13.96 -11.22 -6.20
C LYS A 372 -14.48 -10.99 -4.77
N HIS A 373 -15.79 -10.83 -4.63
CA HIS A 373 -16.47 -10.75 -3.34
C HIS A 373 -16.07 -11.89 -2.39
N ILE A 374 -15.88 -11.54 -1.11
CA ILE A 374 -15.59 -12.49 -0.02
C ILE A 374 -16.77 -12.53 0.95
N PRO A 375 -17.61 -13.58 0.96
CA PRO A 375 -18.76 -13.66 1.85
C PRO A 375 -18.33 -13.91 3.31
N LEU A 376 -19.19 -13.53 4.25
CA LEU A 376 -19.10 -14.04 5.62
C LEU A 376 -19.16 -15.57 5.60
N GLY A 377 -18.45 -16.22 6.52
CA GLY A 377 -18.27 -17.67 6.52
C GLY A 377 -17.05 -18.15 5.72
N THR A 378 -16.31 -17.26 5.06
CA THR A 378 -15.08 -17.64 4.33
C THR A 378 -13.93 -17.94 5.30
N GLU A 379 -13.25 -19.06 5.08
CA GLU A 379 -12.00 -19.42 5.76
C GLU A 379 -10.82 -18.60 5.21
N VAL A 380 -10.12 -17.93 6.13
CA VAL A 380 -9.08 -16.95 5.80
C VAL A 380 -7.85 -17.11 6.67
N GLY A 381 -6.72 -16.71 6.12
CA GLY A 381 -5.49 -16.43 6.83
C GLY A 381 -5.27 -14.92 6.93
N VAL A 382 -4.91 -14.46 8.11
CA VAL A 382 -4.50 -13.08 8.38
C VAL A 382 -2.99 -13.06 8.54
N ILE A 383 -2.31 -12.36 7.64
CA ILE A 383 -0.85 -12.36 7.51
C ILE A 383 -0.30 -10.97 7.81
N GLY A 384 0.63 -10.90 8.76
CA GLY A 384 1.35 -9.68 9.11
C GLY A 384 2.63 -9.58 8.30
N LEU A 385 2.91 -8.40 7.76
CA LEU A 385 4.21 -8.07 7.15
C LEU A 385 4.84 -6.91 7.91
N GLY A 386 6.12 -7.06 8.26
CA GLY A 386 6.90 -5.99 8.86
C GLY A 386 7.02 -4.79 7.92
N ALA A 387 6.85 -3.59 8.48
CA ALA A 387 6.97 -2.33 7.76
C ALA A 387 8.38 -2.13 7.22
N TYR A 388 8.48 -1.42 6.10
CA TYR A 388 9.75 -0.87 5.66
C TYR A 388 10.30 0.09 6.73
N GLU A 389 11.61 0.08 6.96
CA GLU A 389 12.28 0.92 7.97
C GLU A 389 11.95 2.41 7.78
N LYS A 390 11.81 2.85 6.51
CA LYS A 390 11.44 4.24 6.16
C LYS A 390 10.06 4.65 6.71
N LEU A 391 9.14 3.70 6.93
CA LEU A 391 7.82 3.97 7.50
C LEU A 391 7.83 4.04 9.03
N GLN A 392 8.91 3.59 9.67
CA GLN A 392 9.12 3.71 11.12
C GLN A 392 9.63 5.11 11.51
N ASN A 393 9.56 6.08 10.59
CA ASN A 393 9.77 7.49 10.88
C ASN A 393 8.76 7.98 11.93
N ALA A 394 9.23 8.75 12.91
CA ALA A 394 8.41 9.21 14.03
C ALA A 394 7.14 9.98 13.60
N VAL A 395 7.20 10.75 12.51
CA VAL A 395 6.03 11.48 11.99
C VAL A 395 4.98 10.50 11.49
N LEU A 396 5.36 9.54 10.64
CA LEU A 396 4.45 8.52 10.11
C LEU A 396 3.90 7.63 11.23
N VAL A 397 4.76 7.20 12.15
CA VAL A 397 4.34 6.38 13.31
C VAL A 397 3.28 7.11 14.13
N ASN A 398 3.46 8.40 14.39
CA ASN A 398 2.46 9.19 15.12
C ASN A 398 1.14 9.31 14.35
N LEU A 399 1.19 9.47 13.01
CA LEU A 399 -0.02 9.47 12.17
C LEU A 399 -0.74 8.11 12.21
N PHE A 400 -0.01 6.99 12.16
CA PHE A 400 -0.59 5.65 12.32
C PHE A 400 -1.25 5.47 13.69
N LEU A 401 -0.59 5.89 14.78
CA LEU A 401 -1.16 5.81 16.12
C LEU A 401 -2.41 6.68 16.27
N SER A 402 -2.40 7.89 15.70
CA SER A 402 -3.57 8.78 15.67
C SER A 402 -4.74 8.14 14.93
N ASN A 403 -4.49 7.57 13.75
CA ASN A 403 -5.51 6.87 12.97
C ASN A 403 -6.04 5.61 13.69
N ILE A 404 -5.19 4.87 14.40
CA ILE A 404 -5.62 3.73 15.23
C ILE A 404 -6.55 4.22 16.36
N GLN A 405 -6.19 5.29 17.05
CA GLN A 405 -6.99 5.86 18.14
C GLN A 405 -8.36 6.34 17.63
N GLU A 406 -8.39 7.06 16.52
CA GLU A 406 -9.63 7.52 15.89
C GLU A 406 -10.51 6.32 15.49
N THR A 407 -9.92 5.31 14.84
CA THR A 407 -10.65 4.10 14.42
C THR A 407 -11.24 3.36 15.63
N LEU A 408 -10.46 3.16 16.70
CA LEU A 408 -10.93 2.53 17.91
C LEU A 408 -12.02 3.35 18.63
N ALA A 409 -11.98 4.67 18.54
CA ALA A 409 -13.02 5.54 19.12
C ALA A 409 -14.41 5.34 18.47
N ALA A 410 -14.50 4.78 17.26
CA ALA A 410 -15.79 4.34 16.71
C ALA A 410 -16.35 3.10 17.38
N PHE A 411 -15.55 2.29 18.07
CA PHE A 411 -15.94 1.00 18.67
C PHE A 411 -15.67 0.96 20.18
N PRO A 412 -16.19 1.92 20.98
CA PRO A 412 -15.89 2.02 22.41
C PRO A 412 -16.34 0.79 23.22
N GLU A 413 -17.35 0.06 22.73
CA GLU A 413 -17.89 -1.15 23.35
C GLU A 413 -16.92 -2.34 23.33
N ASP A 414 -15.92 -2.34 22.44
CA ASP A 414 -14.95 -3.43 22.35
C ASP A 414 -13.88 -3.33 23.46
N HIS A 415 -13.80 -2.18 24.16
CA HIS A 415 -12.87 -1.92 25.27
C HIS A 415 -11.39 -2.23 24.93
N VAL A 416 -11.00 -2.00 23.68
CA VAL A 416 -9.60 -2.13 23.25
C VAL A 416 -8.81 -0.94 23.80
N PRO A 417 -7.70 -1.18 24.53
CA PRO A 417 -6.84 -0.09 24.99
C PRO A 417 -6.25 0.65 23.79
N PHE A 418 -5.97 1.94 23.96
CA PHE A 418 -5.19 2.68 22.97
C PHE A 418 -3.70 2.33 23.11
N PRO A 419 -2.96 2.11 22.01
CA PRO A 419 -1.53 1.91 22.09
C PRO A 419 -0.82 3.23 22.41
N ASP A 420 0.00 3.23 23.46
CA ASP A 420 0.82 4.39 23.85
C ASP A 420 2.03 4.60 22.93
N SER A 421 2.46 3.54 22.26
CA SER A 421 3.60 3.55 21.33
C SER A 421 3.45 2.45 20.29
N TYR A 422 4.15 2.62 19.17
CA TYR A 422 4.27 1.58 18.16
C TYR A 422 5.16 0.44 18.66
N ILE A 423 4.67 -0.80 18.50
CA ILE A 423 5.39 -2.03 18.82
C ILE A 423 5.57 -2.81 17.52
N PRO A 424 6.82 -3.03 17.06
CA PRO A 424 7.07 -3.78 15.83
C PRO A 424 6.50 -5.20 15.87
N LEU A 425 6.04 -5.67 14.72
CA LEU A 425 5.42 -6.98 14.54
C LEU A 425 6.25 -8.15 15.12
N PRO A 426 7.58 -8.23 14.93
CA PRO A 426 8.38 -9.30 15.54
C PRO A 426 8.27 -9.35 17.08
N ASP A 427 8.17 -8.19 17.73
CA ASP A 427 8.08 -8.08 19.18
C ASP A 427 6.68 -8.49 19.67
N LEU A 428 5.62 -8.04 18.98
CA LEU A 428 4.25 -8.48 19.23
C LEU A 428 4.12 -9.99 19.07
N MET A 429 4.67 -10.56 17.99
CA MET A 429 4.57 -11.99 17.71
C MET A 429 5.38 -12.84 18.67
N SER A 430 6.55 -12.37 19.13
CA SER A 430 7.33 -13.03 20.18
C SER A 430 6.53 -13.18 21.47
N HIS A 431 5.76 -12.16 21.85
CA HIS A 431 4.87 -12.22 23.01
C HIS A 431 3.62 -13.08 22.76
N TYR A 432 2.95 -12.86 21.63
CA TYR A 432 1.70 -13.52 21.27
C TYR A 432 1.85 -15.05 21.14
N LEU A 433 2.92 -15.52 20.51
CA LEU A 433 3.19 -16.96 20.33
C LEU A 433 3.61 -17.65 21.64
N LYS A 434 4.31 -16.94 22.55
CA LYS A 434 4.61 -17.45 23.89
C LYS A 434 3.32 -17.66 24.69
N ASN A 435 2.41 -16.70 24.64
CA ASN A 435 1.11 -16.81 25.31
C ASN A 435 0.24 -17.93 24.72
N LYS A 436 0.24 -18.13 23.39
CA LYS A 436 -0.46 -19.26 22.75
C LYS A 436 -0.07 -20.61 23.35
N LYS A 437 1.23 -20.84 23.53
CA LYS A 437 1.75 -22.08 24.14
C LYS A 437 1.34 -22.25 25.60
N TYR A 438 1.20 -21.14 26.35
CA TYR A 438 0.74 -21.18 27.74
C TYR A 438 -0.74 -21.58 27.85
N PHE A 439 -1.62 -20.97 27.04
CA PHE A 439 -3.05 -21.31 27.03
C PHE A 439 -3.32 -22.72 26.50
N ALA A 440 -2.59 -23.18 25.48
CA ALA A 440 -2.71 -24.55 24.97
C ALA A 440 -2.38 -25.60 26.05
N LYS A 441 -1.33 -25.36 26.86
CA LYS A 441 -0.95 -26.25 27.97
C LYS A 441 -2.01 -26.31 29.08
N ASN A 442 -2.67 -25.19 29.37
CA ASN A 442 -3.69 -25.10 30.43
C ASN A 442 -5.07 -25.63 30.00
N LYS A 443 -5.36 -25.76 28.69
CA LYS A 443 -6.56 -26.44 28.18
C LYS A 443 -6.43 -27.97 28.16
N SER A 444 -5.19 -28.49 28.13
CA SER A 444 -4.90 -29.93 28.13
C SER A 444 -4.68 -30.54 29.53
N ALA A 445 -4.82 -29.73 30.59
CA ALA A 445 -4.75 -30.12 31.99
C ALA A 445 -6.14 -29.96 32.62
#